data_AF-A0A5C3M123-F1
#
_entry.id   AF-A0A5C3M123-F1
#
_cell.length_a   1.000
_cell.length_b   1.000
_cell.length_c   1.000
_cell.angle_alpha   90.00
_cell.angle_beta   90.00
_cell.angle_gamma   90.00
#
_symmetry.space_group_name_H-M   'P 1'
#
loop_
_entity.id
_entity.type
_entity.pdbx_description
1 polymer ?
#
loop_
_entity_poly.entity_id
_entity_poly.type
_entity_poly.pdbx_seq_one_letter_code
_entity_poly.pdbx_strand_id
1 'polypeptide(L)'
;MSSPSPEPERFIHPFPDLVSSTVTDLVEIVASISSFSFLLDDLVDESWSKEQLHTALGPIYALTQGDQMPDFGKLSELEAVVVNIFSKIRAYDANTTSNFGIDICKGMLKWYIELKREDTKALSAKGLESYLSFRPGAAGVELRDFLIRSRSFLIDHYPSGSHHLMEEALLVELEDVVGRHGSLINDMYSYRREIKTATMRNEDPMALENAVVISTNEKKLDEAQAFDFLMEYVARLEEKLLSLEEELKTIYGDGDEWSSLERYINGQKAVCAGNWVYSTVSKKYNFDF
;
A
#
# COMPACT_ATOMS: atom_id res chain seq x y z
N MET A 1 -31.48 -18.49 9.16
CA MET A 1 -31.68 -17.03 9.33
C MET A 1 -30.46 -16.37 8.74
N SER A 2 -30.61 -15.79 7.56
CA SER A 2 -29.55 -15.14 6.79
C SER A 2 -29.18 -13.82 7.45
N SER A 3 -27.95 -13.71 7.91
CA SER A 3 -27.34 -12.46 8.37
C SER A 3 -27.23 -11.48 7.19
N PRO A 4 -27.55 -10.19 7.38
CA PRO A 4 -27.37 -9.20 6.34
C PRO A 4 -25.87 -8.98 6.11
N SER A 5 -25.43 -9.17 4.87
CA SER A 5 -24.14 -8.69 4.39
C SER A 5 -24.10 -7.16 4.55
N PRO A 6 -23.06 -6.56 5.14
CA PRO A 6 -22.90 -5.11 5.10
C PRO A 6 -22.58 -4.70 3.66
N GLU A 7 -23.54 -4.06 2.99
CA GLU A 7 -23.34 -3.54 1.62
C GLU A 7 -22.51 -2.24 1.67
N PRO A 8 -21.37 -2.16 0.96
CA PRO A 8 -20.55 -0.96 0.89
C PRO A 8 -20.95 -0.11 -0.32
N GLU A 9 -22.16 0.45 -0.32
CA GLU A 9 -22.61 1.31 -1.44
C GLU A 9 -21.92 2.69 -1.47
N ARG A 10 -21.21 3.08 -0.41
CA ARG A 10 -20.73 4.47 -0.24
C ARG A 10 -19.47 4.86 -1.03
N PHE A 11 -18.73 3.89 -1.60
CA PHE A 11 -17.45 4.17 -2.29
C PHE A 11 -17.38 3.69 -3.73
N ILE A 12 -18.48 3.16 -4.29
CA ILE A 12 -18.51 2.60 -5.64
C ILE A 12 -19.18 3.62 -6.58
N HIS A 13 -18.46 4.66 -6.95
CA HIS A 13 -18.82 5.48 -8.11
C HIS A 13 -17.81 5.24 -9.24
N PRO A 14 -18.25 4.83 -10.44
CA PRO A 14 -17.36 4.67 -11.58
C PRO A 14 -16.91 6.06 -12.05
N PHE A 15 -15.59 6.26 -12.15
CA PHE A 15 -14.99 7.46 -12.74
C PHE A 15 -15.19 7.45 -14.26
N PRO A 16 -16.03 8.32 -14.84
CA PRO A 16 -16.10 8.48 -16.28
C PRO A 16 -15.07 9.54 -16.71
N ASP A 17 -14.48 9.32 -17.89
CA ASP A 17 -13.79 10.33 -18.70
C ASP A 17 -12.39 10.77 -18.25
N LEU A 18 -11.37 10.03 -18.71
CA LEU A 18 -10.19 10.54 -19.44
C LEU A 18 -9.27 9.37 -19.80
N VAL A 19 -9.28 8.91 -21.06
CA VAL A 19 -8.25 7.99 -21.57
C VAL A 19 -7.41 8.77 -22.58
N SER A 20 -6.48 9.56 -22.08
CA SER A 20 -5.32 10.00 -22.86
C SER A 20 -4.26 8.88 -22.85
N SER A 21 -3.36 8.85 -23.84
CA SER A 21 -2.26 7.87 -23.88
C SER A 21 -1.41 7.91 -22.60
N THR A 22 -1.24 9.10 -22.00
CA THR A 22 -0.52 9.31 -20.74
C THR A 22 -1.17 8.62 -19.53
N VAL A 23 -2.51 8.55 -19.49
CA VAL A 23 -3.23 7.83 -18.42
C VAL A 23 -3.05 6.31 -18.57
N THR A 24 -3.08 5.81 -19.81
CA THR A 24 -2.84 4.38 -20.09
C THR A 24 -1.42 3.98 -19.69
N ASP A 25 -0.41 4.79 -20.04
CA ASP A 25 0.99 4.53 -19.68
C ASP A 25 1.19 4.49 -18.17
N LEU A 26 0.58 5.42 -17.43
CA LEU A 26 0.65 5.46 -15.97
C LEU A 26 -0.04 4.26 -15.32
N VAL A 27 -1.22 3.86 -15.81
CA VAL A 27 -1.93 2.66 -15.32
C VAL A 27 -1.09 1.41 -15.52
N GLU A 28 -0.44 1.25 -16.69
CA GLU A 28 0.46 0.13 -16.94
C GLU A 28 1.67 0.12 -16.00
N ILE A 29 2.25 1.29 -15.72
CA ILE A 29 3.36 1.43 -14.77
C ILE A 29 2.92 1.02 -13.37
N VAL A 30 1.80 1.58 -12.88
CA VAL A 30 1.22 1.27 -11.56
C VAL A 30 0.93 -0.23 -11.44
N ALA A 31 0.33 -0.83 -12.47
CA ALA A 31 0.03 -2.27 -12.49
C ALA A 31 1.32 -3.12 -12.47
N SER A 32 2.36 -2.70 -13.19
CA SER A 32 3.64 -3.40 -13.25
C SER A 32 4.37 -3.33 -11.90
N ILE A 33 4.40 -2.17 -11.26
CA ILE A 33 4.96 -1.98 -9.91
C ILE A 33 4.18 -2.84 -8.91
N SER A 34 2.85 -2.75 -8.90
CA SER A 34 2.01 -3.50 -7.96
C SER A 34 2.21 -5.02 -8.11
N SER A 35 2.26 -5.51 -9.35
CA SER A 35 2.50 -6.93 -9.63
C SER A 35 3.89 -7.38 -9.17
N PHE A 36 4.92 -6.56 -9.43
CA PHE A 36 6.27 -6.81 -8.95
C PHE A 36 6.34 -6.80 -7.42
N SER A 37 5.67 -5.86 -6.75
CA SER A 37 5.58 -5.81 -5.29
C SER A 37 4.93 -7.08 -4.73
N PHE A 38 3.82 -7.56 -5.29
CA PHE A 38 3.23 -8.83 -4.85
C PHE A 38 4.14 -10.04 -5.05
N LEU A 39 4.88 -10.11 -6.17
CA LEU A 39 5.83 -11.19 -6.42
C LEU A 39 6.99 -11.15 -5.43
N LEU A 40 7.50 -9.95 -5.13
CA LEU A 40 8.60 -9.80 -4.20
C LEU A 40 8.16 -10.12 -2.76
N ASP A 41 6.96 -9.68 -2.37
CA ASP A 41 6.31 -10.03 -1.10
C ASP A 41 6.22 -11.55 -0.94
N ASP A 42 5.71 -12.26 -1.95
CA ASP A 42 5.64 -13.73 -1.93
C ASP A 42 7.03 -14.38 -1.90
N LEU A 43 8.04 -13.83 -2.59
CA LEU A 43 9.41 -14.36 -2.53
C LEU A 43 10.05 -14.19 -1.15
N VAL A 44 9.88 -13.00 -0.55
CA VAL A 44 10.36 -12.67 0.80
C VAL A 44 9.70 -13.60 1.81
N ASP A 45 8.39 -13.73 1.73
CA ASP A 45 7.63 -14.54 2.68
C ASP A 45 7.85 -16.02 2.46
N GLU A 46 7.95 -16.51 1.23
CA GLU A 46 7.94 -17.95 0.92
C GLU A 46 9.27 -18.62 0.68
N SER A 47 10.25 -17.89 0.16
CA SER A 47 11.42 -18.52 -0.44
C SER A 47 12.75 -18.01 0.08
N TRP A 48 12.83 -16.76 0.54
CA TRP A 48 14.10 -16.12 0.84
C TRP A 48 14.44 -16.14 2.33
N SER A 49 15.67 -16.53 2.63
CA SER A 49 16.29 -16.21 3.91
C SER A 49 16.59 -14.71 3.99
N LYS A 50 16.83 -14.20 5.20
CA LYS A 50 17.28 -12.81 5.41
C LYS A 50 18.55 -12.48 4.62
N GLU A 51 19.48 -13.42 4.52
CA GLU A 51 20.72 -13.27 3.74
C GLU A 51 20.46 -13.21 2.23
N GLN A 52 19.51 -14.00 1.73
CA GLN A 52 19.09 -13.97 0.32
C GLN A 52 18.41 -12.64 0.00
N LEU A 53 17.50 -12.18 0.86
CA LEU A 53 16.87 -10.87 0.76
C LEU A 53 17.90 -9.74 0.74
N HIS A 54 18.88 -9.79 1.65
CA HIS A 54 19.93 -8.78 1.71
C HIS A 54 20.78 -8.76 0.43
N THR A 55 21.16 -9.94 -0.07
CA THR A 55 21.95 -10.10 -1.30
C THR A 55 21.19 -9.63 -2.53
N ALA A 56 19.89 -9.95 -2.64
CA ALA A 56 19.07 -9.62 -3.80
C ALA A 56 18.69 -8.14 -3.88
N LEU A 57 18.44 -7.48 -2.73
CA LEU A 57 17.96 -6.09 -2.72
C LEU A 57 19.04 -5.06 -3.11
N GLY A 58 20.33 -5.37 -2.94
CA GLY A 58 21.43 -4.46 -3.30
C GLY A 58 21.47 -4.13 -4.81
N PRO A 59 21.54 -5.14 -5.69
CA PRO A 59 21.47 -4.94 -7.14
C PRO A 59 20.17 -4.31 -7.60
N ILE A 60 19.03 -4.76 -7.06
CA ILE A 60 17.71 -4.19 -7.38
C ILE A 60 17.70 -2.69 -7.06
N TYR A 61 18.19 -2.31 -5.89
CA TYR A 61 18.32 -0.91 -5.49
C TYR A 61 19.14 -0.09 -6.50
N ALA A 62 20.34 -0.55 -6.88
CA ALA A 62 21.18 0.15 -7.84
C ALA A 62 20.49 0.33 -9.21
N LEU A 63 19.74 -0.67 -9.65
CA LEU A 63 18.97 -0.62 -10.90
C LEU A 63 17.78 0.34 -10.84
N THR A 64 17.12 0.47 -9.68
CA THR A 64 16.04 1.46 -9.49
C THR A 64 16.55 2.90 -9.64
N GLN A 65 17.71 3.22 -9.05
CA GLN A 65 18.32 4.55 -9.12
C GLN A 65 18.86 4.88 -10.53
N GLY A 66 19.21 3.86 -11.31
CA GLY A 66 19.89 4.05 -12.60
C GLY A 66 21.39 4.36 -12.46
N ASP A 67 21.95 4.18 -11.26
CA ASP A 67 23.38 4.41 -10.96
C ASP A 67 24.28 3.40 -11.67
N GLN A 68 23.73 2.26 -12.08
CA GLN A 68 24.43 1.20 -12.79
C GLN A 68 23.74 0.87 -14.10
N MET A 69 24.53 0.85 -15.18
CA MET A 69 24.08 0.24 -16.43
C MET A 69 23.95 -1.27 -16.22
N PRO A 70 22.77 -1.86 -16.47
CA PRO A 70 22.59 -3.30 -16.33
C PRO A 70 23.50 -4.05 -17.32
N ASP A 71 24.21 -5.06 -16.82
CA ASP A 71 24.88 -6.05 -17.68
C ASP A 71 23.83 -7.01 -18.22
N PHE A 72 23.21 -6.65 -19.35
CA PHE A 72 22.11 -7.42 -19.97
C PHE A 72 22.47 -8.89 -20.25
N GLY A 73 23.75 -9.26 -20.30
CA GLY A 73 24.19 -10.65 -20.46
C GLY A 73 24.19 -11.47 -19.17
N LYS A 74 23.95 -10.85 -18.01
CA LYS A 74 24.03 -11.47 -16.68
C LYS A 74 22.86 -11.14 -15.75
N LEU A 75 21.82 -10.45 -16.24
CA LEU A 75 20.65 -10.16 -15.41
C LEU A 75 19.94 -11.45 -15.02
N SER A 76 19.62 -11.58 -13.74
CA SER A 76 18.56 -12.46 -13.29
C SER A 76 17.20 -12.01 -13.84
N GLU A 77 16.22 -12.91 -13.85
CA GLU A 77 14.86 -12.60 -14.29
C GLU A 77 14.25 -11.45 -13.47
N LEU A 78 14.52 -11.42 -12.16
CA LEU A 78 14.05 -10.37 -11.26
C LEU A 78 14.65 -9.00 -11.61
N GLU A 79 15.96 -8.94 -11.87
CA GLU A 79 16.63 -7.71 -12.29
C GLU A 79 16.14 -7.23 -13.67
N ALA A 80 15.86 -8.15 -14.60
CA ALA A 80 15.30 -7.81 -15.90
C ALA A 80 13.91 -7.16 -15.78
N VAL A 81 13.06 -7.66 -14.88
CA VAL A 81 11.74 -7.04 -14.58
C VAL A 81 11.93 -5.63 -14.01
N VAL A 82 12.83 -5.45 -13.04
CA VAL A 82 13.14 -4.14 -12.46
C VAL A 82 13.61 -3.16 -13.54
N VAL A 83 14.57 -3.56 -14.37
CA VAL A 83 15.09 -2.73 -15.47
C VAL A 83 13.96 -2.29 -16.41
N ASN A 84 13.05 -3.21 -16.76
CA ASN A 84 11.93 -2.89 -17.64
C ASN A 84 10.97 -1.86 -17.00
N ILE A 85 10.54 -2.09 -15.76
CA ILE A 85 9.63 -1.18 -15.03
C ILE A 85 10.24 0.21 -14.92
N PHE A 86 11.48 0.31 -14.43
CA PHE A 86 12.12 1.60 -14.23
C PHE A 86 12.51 2.30 -15.54
N SER A 87 12.66 1.56 -16.64
CA SER A 87 12.83 2.18 -17.97
C SER A 87 11.53 2.83 -18.46
N LYS A 88 10.37 2.21 -18.22
CA LYS A 88 9.06 2.83 -18.51
C LYS A 88 8.83 4.09 -17.67
N ILE A 89 9.17 4.03 -16.39
CA ILE A 89 9.08 5.18 -15.48
C ILE A 89 9.96 6.34 -15.97
N ARG A 90 11.24 6.08 -16.30
CA ARG A 90 12.14 7.11 -16.85
C ARG A 90 11.64 7.68 -18.18
N ALA A 91 11.05 6.86 -19.04
CA ALA A 91 10.45 7.32 -20.28
C ALA A 91 9.23 8.22 -20.03
N TYR A 92 8.42 7.92 -19.00
CA TYR A 92 7.32 8.77 -18.57
C TYR A 92 7.82 10.12 -18.02
N ASP A 93 8.82 10.09 -17.13
CA ASP A 93 9.43 11.31 -16.57
C ASP A 93 10.02 12.21 -17.66
N ALA A 94 10.70 11.64 -18.66
CA ALA A 94 11.28 12.41 -19.77
C ALA A 94 10.24 13.20 -20.58
N ASN A 95 8.97 12.78 -20.53
CA ASN A 95 7.86 13.40 -21.26
C ASN A 95 6.96 14.26 -20.35
N THR A 96 7.31 14.44 -19.08
CA THR A 96 6.53 15.22 -18.11
C THR A 96 7.45 16.15 -17.31
N THR A 97 6.88 17.11 -16.59
CA THR A 97 7.63 17.91 -15.59
C THR A 97 7.62 17.26 -14.21
N SER A 98 7.29 15.96 -14.14
CA SER A 98 7.08 15.24 -12.89
C SER A 98 8.41 14.66 -12.38
N ASN A 99 8.59 14.64 -11.06
CA ASN A 99 9.65 13.84 -10.40
C ASN A 99 9.15 12.42 -10.09
N PHE A 100 8.20 11.92 -10.88
CA PHE A 100 7.45 10.71 -10.58
C PHE A 100 8.36 9.51 -10.34
N GLY A 101 9.33 9.26 -11.23
CA GLY A 101 10.25 8.16 -11.05
C GLY A 101 11.15 8.25 -9.83
N ILE A 102 11.61 9.45 -9.47
CA ILE A 102 12.40 9.66 -8.25
C ILE A 102 11.58 9.31 -7.02
N ASP A 103 10.31 9.71 -6.99
CA ASP A 103 9.43 9.47 -5.85
C ASP A 103 9.03 8.00 -5.74
N ILE A 104 8.80 7.31 -6.86
CA ILE A 104 8.63 5.85 -6.88
C ILE A 104 9.89 5.13 -6.39
N CYS A 105 11.09 5.55 -6.80
CA CYS A 105 12.35 5.00 -6.28
C CYS A 105 12.45 5.14 -4.76
N LYS A 106 12.09 6.30 -4.21
CA LYS A 106 12.08 6.53 -2.75
C LYS A 106 11.08 5.64 -2.03
N GLY A 107 9.85 5.53 -2.55
CA GLY A 107 8.82 4.66 -2.00
C GLY A 107 9.24 3.19 -1.98
N MET A 108 9.77 2.69 -3.11
CA MET A 108 10.31 1.33 -3.21
C MET A 108 11.47 1.10 -2.23
N LEU A 109 12.40 2.05 -2.12
CA LEU A 109 13.52 1.96 -1.19
C LEU A 109 13.05 1.86 0.26
N LYS A 110 12.13 2.73 0.67
CA LYS A 110 11.61 2.72 2.04
C LYS A 110 10.89 1.43 2.34
N TRP A 111 10.08 0.94 1.40
CA TRP A 111 9.43 -0.36 1.54
C TRP A 111 10.47 -1.49 1.72
N TYR A 112 11.56 -1.49 0.94
CA TYR A 112 12.66 -2.45 1.12
C TYR A 112 13.36 -2.37 2.47
N ILE A 113 13.49 -1.17 3.03
CA ILE A 113 14.06 -0.97 4.37
C ILE A 113 13.13 -1.57 5.42
N GLU A 114 11.82 -1.33 5.31
CA GLU A 114 10.83 -1.91 6.23
C GLU A 114 10.75 -3.44 6.10
N LEU A 115 10.89 -4.01 4.90
CA LEU A 115 10.98 -5.48 4.72
C LEU A 115 12.20 -6.09 5.43
N LYS A 116 13.28 -5.31 5.63
CA LYS A 116 14.50 -5.75 6.34
C LYS A 116 14.43 -5.51 7.85
N ARG A 117 13.35 -4.93 8.36
CA ARG A 117 13.26 -4.47 9.74
C ARG A 117 13.22 -5.65 10.70
N GLU A 118 14.07 -5.62 11.73
CA GLU A 118 14.25 -6.76 12.64
C GLU A 118 13.45 -6.67 13.94
N ASP A 119 12.97 -5.47 14.29
CA ASP A 119 12.20 -5.20 15.51
C ASP A 119 10.68 -5.37 15.33
N THR A 120 10.20 -5.79 14.15
CA THR A 120 8.76 -5.98 13.85
C THR A 120 8.07 -6.91 14.84
N LYS A 121 8.72 -8.01 15.23
CA LYS A 121 8.22 -8.94 16.26
C LYS A 121 8.07 -8.26 17.61
N ALA A 122 9.07 -7.46 17.99
CA ALA A 122 9.07 -6.75 19.26
C ALA A 122 8.02 -5.64 19.30
N LEU A 123 7.73 -5.00 18.16
CA LEU A 123 6.66 -4.02 18.03
C LEU A 123 5.28 -4.66 18.06
N SER A 124 5.10 -5.78 17.36
CA SER A 124 3.87 -6.57 17.36
C SER A 124 3.51 -7.07 18.77
N ALA A 125 4.51 -7.48 19.54
CA ALA A 125 4.34 -7.91 20.93
C ALA A 125 3.88 -6.79 21.89
N LYS A 126 3.98 -5.51 21.51
CA LYS A 126 3.48 -4.38 22.30
C LYS A 126 1.98 -4.13 22.14
N GLY A 127 1.32 -4.83 21.21
CA GLY A 127 -0.12 -4.73 20.95
C GLY A 127 -0.46 -4.06 19.62
N LEU A 128 -1.76 -4.03 19.33
CA LEU A 128 -2.31 -3.66 18.03
C LEU A 128 -1.93 -2.24 17.61
N GLU A 129 -1.97 -1.26 18.51
CA GLU A 129 -1.61 0.13 18.15
C GLU A 129 -0.14 0.28 17.77
N SER A 130 0.76 -0.42 18.48
CA SER A 130 2.17 -0.43 18.13
C SER A 130 2.39 -1.11 16.78
N TYR A 131 1.67 -2.22 16.53
CA TYR A 131 1.67 -2.91 15.26
C TYR A 131 1.22 -2.01 14.10
N LEU A 132 0.05 -1.39 14.24
CA LEU A 132 -0.53 -0.50 13.23
C LEU A 132 0.29 0.76 12.96
N SER A 133 1.20 1.15 13.86
CA SER A 133 2.11 2.28 13.64
C SER A 133 3.27 2.00 12.67
N PHE A 134 3.67 0.73 12.50
CA PHE A 134 4.75 0.36 11.57
C PHE A 134 4.26 -0.44 10.37
N ARG A 135 3.15 -1.20 10.54
CA ARG A 135 2.60 -2.08 9.50
C ARG A 135 2.33 -1.36 8.17
N PRO A 136 1.83 -0.10 8.12
CA PRO A 136 1.72 0.65 6.87
C PRO A 136 3.03 0.73 6.07
N GLY A 137 4.16 0.96 6.75
CA GLY A 137 5.49 0.99 6.11
C GLY A 137 5.84 -0.35 5.47
N ALA A 138 5.63 -1.44 6.22
CA ALA A 138 5.84 -2.81 5.72
C ALA A 138 4.85 -3.20 4.60
N ALA A 139 3.65 -2.63 4.59
CA ALA A 139 2.63 -2.83 3.55
C ALA A 139 2.87 -1.98 2.29
N GLY A 140 3.95 -1.20 2.22
CA GLY A 140 4.27 -0.37 1.06
C GLY A 140 3.33 0.83 0.87
N VAL A 141 2.71 1.31 1.95
CA VAL A 141 1.77 2.45 1.92
C VAL A 141 2.40 3.69 1.28
N GLU A 142 3.65 3.99 1.60
CA GLU A 142 4.30 5.17 1.07
C GLU A 142 4.53 5.09 -0.45
N LEU A 143 4.86 3.91 -0.98
CA LEU A 143 4.96 3.69 -2.43
C LEU A 143 3.62 3.96 -3.13
N ARG A 144 2.53 3.47 -2.55
CA ARG A 144 1.19 3.76 -3.05
C ARG A 144 0.91 5.25 -3.00
N ASP A 145 1.20 5.92 -1.89
CA ASP A 145 0.88 7.34 -1.74
C ASP A 145 1.63 8.17 -2.78
N PHE A 146 2.89 7.83 -3.11
CA PHE A 146 3.59 8.44 -4.24
C PHE A 146 2.88 8.20 -5.59
N LEU A 147 2.34 7.01 -5.85
CA LEU A 147 1.58 6.72 -7.08
C LEU A 147 0.31 7.58 -7.16
N ILE A 148 -0.44 7.72 -6.06
CA ILE A 148 -1.68 8.53 -6.00
C ILE A 148 -1.34 10.02 -6.13
N ARG A 149 -0.34 10.49 -5.38
CA ARG A 149 0.14 11.88 -5.42
C ARG A 149 0.54 12.25 -6.84
N SER A 150 1.22 11.36 -7.55
CA SER A 150 1.68 11.63 -8.90
C SER A 150 0.55 11.80 -9.90
N ARG A 151 -0.53 11.03 -9.77
CA ARG A 151 -1.73 11.27 -10.57
C ARG A 151 -2.48 12.54 -10.16
N SER A 152 -2.61 12.77 -8.87
CA SER A 152 -3.51 13.80 -8.32
C SER A 152 -2.91 15.21 -8.39
N PHE A 153 -1.58 15.29 -8.31
CA PHE A 153 -0.83 16.54 -8.22
C PHE A 153 0.10 16.81 -9.41
N LEU A 154 0.53 15.80 -10.18
CA LEU A 154 1.53 16.00 -11.25
C LEU A 154 0.95 16.02 -12.67
N ILE A 155 -0.29 15.57 -12.90
CA ILE A 155 -0.80 15.44 -14.28
C ILE A 155 -1.35 16.75 -14.85
N ASP A 156 -1.86 17.68 -14.05
CA ASP A 156 -2.33 18.96 -14.57
C ASP A 156 -2.22 20.06 -13.53
N HIS A 157 -1.32 21.02 -13.79
CA HIS A 157 -1.37 22.36 -13.18
C HIS A 157 -1.22 22.39 -11.66
N TYR A 158 -0.13 21.85 -11.13
CA TYR A 158 0.28 22.21 -9.77
C TYR A 158 0.62 23.71 -9.75
N PRO A 159 -0.09 24.56 -8.98
CA PRO A 159 0.41 25.90 -8.72
C PRO A 159 1.75 25.73 -8.02
N SER A 160 2.79 26.44 -8.47
CA SER A 160 4.17 26.32 -7.98
C SER A 160 4.39 26.71 -6.51
N GLY A 161 3.34 26.77 -5.69
CA GLY A 161 3.35 27.04 -4.25
C GLY A 161 2.70 25.95 -3.36
N SER A 162 2.07 24.92 -3.93
CA SER A 162 1.29 23.95 -3.14
C SER A 162 2.14 22.86 -2.47
N HIS A 163 3.47 22.90 -2.55
CA HIS A 163 4.36 21.90 -1.92
C HIS A 163 4.16 21.80 -0.40
N HIS A 164 3.70 22.89 0.24
CA HIS A 164 3.39 22.92 1.65
C HIS A 164 2.28 21.92 2.04
N LEU A 165 1.38 21.57 1.13
CA LEU A 165 0.33 20.58 1.37
C LEU A 165 0.92 19.18 1.65
N MET A 166 2.11 18.87 1.12
CA MET A 166 2.73 17.56 1.35
C MET A 166 3.22 17.37 2.80
N GLU A 167 3.31 18.46 3.56
CA GLU A 167 3.68 18.48 4.98
C GLU A 167 2.49 18.88 5.87
N GLU A 168 1.30 19.03 5.29
CA GLU A 168 0.09 19.40 6.01
C GLU A 168 -0.28 18.27 6.98
N ALA A 169 -0.42 18.62 8.26
CA ALA A 169 -0.61 17.64 9.33
C ALA A 169 -1.86 16.79 9.12
N LEU A 170 -2.92 17.40 8.58
CA LEU A 170 -4.17 16.71 8.25
C LEU A 170 -4.00 15.69 7.12
N LEU A 171 -3.15 15.97 6.13
CA LEU A 171 -2.87 15.01 5.06
C LEU A 171 -2.00 13.85 5.54
N VAL A 172 -1.03 14.13 6.42
CA VAL A 172 -0.24 13.07 7.08
C VAL A 172 -1.14 12.17 7.93
N GLU A 173 -2.08 12.75 8.68
CA GLU A 173 -3.06 11.98 9.47
C GLU A 173 -4.00 11.17 8.55
N LEU A 174 -4.43 11.74 7.42
CA LEU A 174 -5.25 11.04 6.43
C LEU A 174 -4.52 9.82 5.86
N GLU A 175 -3.23 9.95 5.55
CA GLU A 175 -2.40 8.86 5.04
C GLU A 175 -2.18 7.77 6.10
N ASP A 176 -2.00 8.13 7.37
CA ASP A 176 -1.96 7.16 8.48
C ASP A 176 -3.27 6.38 8.58
N VAL A 177 -4.42 7.08 8.55
CA VAL A 177 -5.75 6.45 8.60
C VAL A 177 -5.94 5.46 7.44
N VAL A 178 -5.58 5.85 6.23
CA VAL A 178 -5.71 5.00 5.03
C VAL A 178 -4.70 3.85 5.05
N GLY A 179 -3.48 4.09 5.56
CA GLY A 179 -2.47 3.06 5.77
C GLY A 179 -2.93 1.98 6.75
N ARG A 180 -3.50 2.39 7.88
CA ARG A 180 -4.08 1.48 8.88
C ARG A 180 -5.27 0.73 8.32
N HIS A 181 -6.18 1.41 7.61
CA HIS A 181 -7.33 0.78 6.95
C HIS A 181 -6.87 -0.33 6.00
N GLY A 182 -6.00 0.01 5.04
CA GLY A 182 -5.50 -0.94 4.07
C GLY A 182 -4.79 -2.15 4.70
N SER A 183 -4.00 -1.91 5.75
CA SER A 183 -3.30 -2.95 6.50
C SER A 183 -4.28 -3.91 7.21
N LEU A 184 -5.28 -3.37 7.90
CA LEU A 184 -6.29 -4.17 8.60
C LEU A 184 -7.10 -5.05 7.65
N ILE A 185 -7.53 -4.48 6.52
CA ILE A 185 -8.24 -5.25 5.50
C ILE A 185 -7.34 -6.37 4.99
N ASN A 186 -6.09 -6.06 4.65
CA ASN A 186 -5.15 -7.05 4.16
C ASN A 186 -5.01 -8.21 5.14
N ASP A 187 -4.69 -7.90 6.40
CA ASP A 187 -4.48 -8.88 7.47
C ASP A 187 -5.71 -9.76 7.73
N MET A 188 -6.92 -9.18 7.72
CA MET A 188 -8.17 -9.92 7.95
C MET A 188 -8.41 -10.96 6.84
N TYR A 189 -8.22 -10.58 5.57
CA TYR A 189 -8.43 -11.49 4.44
C TYR A 189 -7.25 -12.45 4.23
N SER A 190 -6.03 -12.05 4.57
CA SER A 190 -4.83 -12.90 4.46
C SER A 190 -4.68 -13.88 5.63
N TYR A 191 -5.30 -13.62 6.78
CA TYR A 191 -5.15 -14.36 8.03
C TYR A 191 -5.13 -15.89 7.84
N ARG A 192 -6.14 -16.45 7.18
CA ARG A 192 -6.26 -17.92 7.03
C ARG A 192 -5.14 -18.51 6.17
N ARG A 193 -4.70 -17.79 5.14
CA ARG A 193 -3.54 -18.18 4.34
C ARG A 193 -2.29 -18.18 5.20
N GLU A 194 -2.06 -17.10 5.95
CA GLU A 194 -0.85 -16.95 6.77
C GLU A 194 -0.76 -18.02 7.86
N ILE A 195 -1.88 -18.32 8.54
CA ILE A 195 -1.95 -19.43 9.50
C ILE A 195 -1.57 -20.77 8.85
N LYS A 196 -2.11 -21.04 7.64
CA LYS A 196 -1.80 -22.25 6.89
C LYS A 196 -0.32 -22.32 6.49
N THR A 197 0.23 -21.22 5.99
CA THR A 197 1.64 -21.12 5.60
C THR A 197 2.56 -21.34 6.80
N ALA A 198 2.29 -20.68 7.94
CA ALA A 198 3.04 -20.89 9.18
C ALA A 198 2.99 -22.35 9.65
N THR A 199 1.80 -22.95 9.62
CA THR A 199 1.61 -24.36 9.99
C THR A 199 2.41 -25.30 9.07
N MET A 200 2.41 -25.06 7.76
CA MET A 200 3.19 -25.85 6.79
C MET A 200 4.70 -25.77 7.04
N ARG A 201 5.17 -24.68 7.66
CA ARG A 201 6.58 -24.46 8.01
C ARG A 201 6.95 -24.94 9.41
N ASN A 202 5.99 -25.48 10.17
CA ASN A 202 6.15 -25.77 11.59
C ASN A 202 6.52 -24.52 12.42
N GLU A 203 6.04 -23.36 12.00
CA GLU A 203 6.12 -22.11 12.76
C GLU A 203 4.90 -21.99 13.69
N ASP A 204 5.03 -21.24 14.78
CA ASP A 204 3.92 -21.00 15.70
C ASP A 204 2.93 -19.99 15.07
N PRO A 205 1.69 -20.40 14.74
CA PRO A 205 0.70 -19.50 14.15
C PRO A 205 0.31 -18.34 15.08
N MET A 206 0.53 -18.48 16.39
CA MET A 206 0.26 -17.43 17.38
C MET A 206 1.37 -16.38 17.47
N ALA A 207 2.50 -16.61 16.78
CA ALA A 207 3.62 -15.67 16.70
C ALA A 207 3.60 -14.85 15.40
N LEU A 208 2.56 -14.97 14.58
CA LEU A 208 2.39 -14.21 13.34
C LEU A 208 2.18 -12.71 13.60
N GLU A 209 2.79 -11.90 12.75
CA GLU A 209 2.64 -10.44 12.74
C GLU A 209 1.39 -10.02 11.94
N ASN A 210 0.22 -10.41 12.45
CA ASN A 210 -1.08 -10.17 11.82
C ASN A 210 -2.05 -9.58 12.84
N ALA A 211 -2.81 -8.55 12.46
CA ALA A 211 -3.74 -7.86 13.35
C ALA A 211 -4.75 -8.78 14.04
N VAL A 212 -5.21 -9.85 13.38
CA VAL A 212 -6.14 -10.83 13.96
C VAL A 212 -5.47 -11.58 15.10
N VAL A 213 -4.26 -12.11 14.89
CA VAL A 213 -3.46 -12.83 15.91
C VAL A 213 -3.10 -11.92 17.07
N ILE A 214 -2.72 -10.68 16.79
CA ILE A 214 -2.38 -9.72 17.83
C ILE A 214 -3.63 -9.39 18.65
N SER A 215 -4.78 -9.22 18.02
CA SER A 215 -6.05 -8.91 18.71
C SER A 215 -6.53 -10.07 19.58
N THR A 216 -6.47 -11.31 19.10
CA THR A 216 -6.81 -12.49 19.92
C THR A 216 -5.91 -12.59 21.15
N ASN A 217 -4.60 -12.37 20.97
CA ASN A 217 -3.62 -12.46 22.05
C ASN A 217 -3.74 -11.33 23.08
N GLU A 218 -3.83 -10.08 22.61
CA GLU A 218 -3.90 -8.88 23.44
C GLU A 218 -5.21 -8.82 24.21
N LYS A 219 -6.34 -9.04 23.53
CA LYS A 219 -7.68 -8.82 24.08
C LYS A 219 -8.36 -10.10 24.58
N LYS A 220 -7.71 -11.26 24.44
CA LYS A 220 -8.25 -12.58 24.83
C LYS A 220 -9.57 -12.90 24.11
N LEU A 221 -9.63 -12.53 22.83
CA LEU A 221 -10.77 -12.78 21.94
C LEU A 221 -10.56 -14.10 21.19
N ASP A 222 -11.66 -14.77 20.85
CA ASP A 222 -11.62 -15.80 19.81
C ASP A 222 -11.47 -15.18 18.41
N GLU A 223 -11.30 -16.02 17.38
CA GLU A 223 -11.13 -15.56 15.99
C GLU A 223 -12.29 -14.67 15.55
N ALA A 224 -13.54 -15.12 15.73
CA ALA A 224 -14.72 -14.38 15.27
C ALA A 224 -14.84 -13.03 15.96
N GLN A 225 -14.61 -13.01 17.28
CA GLN A 225 -14.61 -11.78 18.07
C GLN A 225 -13.49 -10.82 17.66
N ALA A 226 -12.30 -11.33 17.29
CA ALA A 226 -11.22 -10.49 16.79
C ALA A 226 -11.58 -9.88 15.42
N PHE A 227 -12.22 -10.63 14.52
CA PHE A 227 -12.73 -10.09 13.27
C PHE A 227 -13.77 -8.99 13.50
N ASP A 228 -14.76 -9.22 14.37
CA ASP A 228 -15.78 -8.21 14.70
C ASP A 228 -15.14 -6.93 15.27
N PHE A 229 -14.19 -7.08 16.19
CA PHE A 229 -13.45 -5.95 16.78
C PHE A 229 -12.65 -5.15 15.73
N LEU A 230 -11.96 -5.84 14.81
CA LEU A 230 -11.18 -5.17 13.75
C LEU A 230 -12.09 -4.51 12.71
N MET A 231 -13.25 -5.10 12.41
CA MET A 231 -14.26 -4.50 11.55
C MET A 231 -14.84 -3.21 12.13
N GLU A 232 -15.11 -3.18 13.43
CA GLU A 232 -15.49 -1.94 14.12
C GLU A 232 -14.35 -0.91 14.11
N TYR A 233 -13.09 -1.35 14.19
CA TYR A 233 -11.93 -0.47 14.07
C TYR A 233 -11.86 0.17 12.68
N VAL A 234 -12.03 -0.63 11.63
CA VAL A 234 -12.09 -0.16 10.23
C VAL A 234 -13.20 0.88 10.06
N ALA A 235 -14.39 0.63 10.60
CA ALA A 235 -15.49 1.59 10.53
C ALA A 235 -15.13 2.95 11.18
N ARG A 236 -14.44 2.94 12.32
CA ARG A 236 -13.95 4.18 12.96
C ARG A 236 -12.90 4.91 12.11
N LEU A 237 -12.04 4.18 11.40
CA LEU A 237 -11.08 4.78 10.47
C LEU A 237 -11.80 5.44 9.28
N GLU A 238 -12.86 4.82 8.75
CA GLU A 238 -13.67 5.39 7.68
C GLU A 238 -14.41 6.66 8.12
N GLU A 239 -14.97 6.68 9.34
CA GLU A 239 -15.55 7.88 9.93
C GLU A 239 -14.52 9.00 10.09
N LYS A 240 -13.31 8.66 10.56
CA LYS A 240 -12.22 9.62 10.72
C LYS A 240 -11.74 10.17 9.37
N LEU A 241 -11.68 9.34 8.34
CA LEU A 241 -11.33 9.77 6.98
C LEU A 241 -12.31 10.83 6.45
N LEU A 242 -13.62 10.63 6.68
CA LEU A 242 -14.65 11.61 6.31
C LEU A 242 -14.53 12.91 7.12
N SER A 243 -14.21 12.83 8.41
CA SER A 243 -13.94 14.01 9.24
C SER A 243 -12.75 14.82 8.70
N LEU A 244 -11.63 14.15 8.38
CA LEU A 244 -10.43 14.80 7.88
C LEU A 244 -10.66 15.49 6.52
N GLU A 245 -11.44 14.86 5.65
CA GLU A 245 -11.85 15.47 4.39
C GLU A 245 -12.65 16.76 4.60
N GLU A 246 -13.65 16.76 5.50
CA GLU A 246 -14.44 17.96 5.78
C GLU A 246 -13.60 19.07 6.44
N GLU A 247 -12.62 18.71 7.27
CA GLU A 247 -11.65 19.65 7.84
C GLU A 247 -10.77 20.27 6.74
N LEU A 248 -10.20 19.45 5.85
CA LEU A 248 -9.41 19.93 4.71
C LEU A 248 -10.25 20.79 3.77
N LYS A 249 -11.51 20.42 3.54
CA LYS A 249 -12.46 21.19 2.72
C LYS A 249 -12.79 22.54 3.35
N THR A 250 -12.90 22.61 4.67
CA THR A 250 -13.13 23.87 5.38
C THR A 250 -11.94 24.82 5.24
N ILE A 251 -10.71 24.29 5.21
CA ILE A 251 -9.48 25.09 5.12
C ILE A 251 -9.19 25.52 3.68
N TYR A 252 -9.32 24.60 2.72
CA TYR A 252 -8.86 24.80 1.34
C TYR A 252 -9.98 24.91 0.31
N GLY A 253 -11.24 24.67 0.68
CA GLY A 253 -12.36 24.47 -0.26
C GLY A 253 -12.68 25.64 -1.19
N ASP A 254 -12.30 26.87 -0.81
CA ASP A 254 -12.48 28.08 -1.63
C ASP A 254 -11.24 28.41 -2.48
N GLY A 255 -10.16 27.64 -2.38
CA GLY A 255 -8.89 27.86 -3.06
C GLY A 255 -8.67 26.98 -4.29
N ASP A 256 -7.75 27.39 -5.16
CA ASP A 256 -7.35 26.65 -6.38
C ASP A 256 -6.79 25.23 -6.05
N GLU A 257 -6.33 25.05 -4.82
CA GLU A 257 -5.71 23.82 -4.31
C GLU A 257 -6.72 22.70 -4.02
N TRP A 258 -7.99 23.05 -3.73
CA TRP A 258 -9.00 22.06 -3.36
C TRP A 258 -9.20 21.00 -4.43
N SER A 259 -9.22 21.40 -5.71
CA SER A 259 -9.45 20.46 -6.81
C SER A 259 -8.42 19.31 -6.83
N SER A 260 -7.17 19.61 -6.47
CA SER A 260 -6.10 18.61 -6.40
C SER A 260 -6.17 17.79 -5.12
N LEU A 261 -6.49 18.41 -3.99
CA LEU A 261 -6.74 17.73 -2.72
C LEU A 261 -7.91 16.76 -2.81
N GLU A 262 -9.02 17.19 -3.42
CA GLU A 262 -10.20 16.36 -3.62
C GLU A 262 -9.87 15.14 -4.50
N ARG A 263 -9.12 15.32 -5.60
CA ARG A 263 -8.62 14.19 -6.40
C ARG A 263 -7.75 13.24 -5.59
N TYR A 264 -6.88 13.77 -4.74
CA TYR A 264 -6.00 12.98 -3.88
C TYR A 264 -6.78 12.16 -2.85
N ILE A 265 -7.67 12.80 -2.11
CA ILE A 265 -8.54 12.18 -1.10
C ILE A 265 -9.41 11.10 -1.74
N ASN A 266 -9.98 11.39 -2.91
CA ASN A 266 -10.76 10.40 -3.66
C ASN A 266 -9.90 9.23 -4.13
N GLY A 267 -8.64 9.48 -4.51
CA GLY A 267 -7.66 8.43 -4.80
C GLY A 267 -7.39 7.54 -3.59
N GLN A 268 -7.23 8.13 -2.41
CA GLN A 268 -7.03 7.40 -1.16
C GLN A 268 -8.25 6.55 -0.79
N LYS A 269 -9.46 7.10 -0.89
CA LYS A 269 -10.72 6.33 -0.72
C LYS A 269 -10.84 5.18 -1.72
N ALA A 270 -10.48 5.42 -2.98
CA ALA A 270 -10.52 4.40 -4.02
C ALA A 270 -9.55 3.25 -3.72
N VAL A 271 -8.41 3.51 -3.06
CA VAL A 271 -7.54 2.45 -2.55
C VAL A 271 -8.20 1.66 -1.44
N CYS A 272 -8.79 2.31 -0.43
CA CYS A 272 -9.49 1.60 0.64
C CYS A 272 -10.55 0.64 0.08
N ALA A 273 -11.41 1.15 -0.80
CA ALA A 273 -12.46 0.37 -1.45
C ALA A 273 -11.91 -0.70 -2.39
N GLY A 274 -10.91 -0.36 -3.20
CA GLY A 274 -10.28 -1.29 -4.14
C GLY A 274 -9.56 -2.44 -3.42
N ASN A 275 -8.86 -2.15 -2.33
CA ASN A 275 -8.20 -3.16 -1.50
C ASN A 275 -9.22 -4.10 -0.86
N TRP A 276 -10.33 -3.56 -0.36
CA TRP A 276 -11.44 -4.36 0.15
C TRP A 276 -12.00 -5.30 -0.91
N VAL A 277 -12.40 -4.74 -2.06
CA VAL A 277 -12.98 -5.53 -3.17
C VAL A 277 -11.99 -6.59 -3.63
N TYR A 278 -10.73 -6.23 -3.89
CA TYR A 278 -9.70 -7.18 -4.27
C TYR A 278 -9.55 -8.29 -3.23
N SER A 279 -9.48 -7.95 -1.94
CA SER A 279 -9.31 -8.92 -0.87
C SER A 279 -10.48 -9.90 -0.77
N THR A 280 -11.71 -9.45 -1.04
CA THR A 280 -12.90 -10.31 -1.04
C THR A 280 -12.98 -11.29 -2.20
N VAL A 281 -12.48 -10.92 -3.39
CA VAL A 281 -12.66 -11.74 -4.61
C VAL A 281 -11.39 -12.44 -5.07
N SER A 282 -10.23 -12.02 -4.56
CA SER A 282 -8.95 -12.56 -4.99
C SER A 282 -8.80 -14.00 -4.55
N LYS A 283 -8.46 -14.86 -5.51
CA LYS A 283 -8.09 -16.26 -5.26
C LYS A 283 -6.83 -16.38 -4.39
N LYS A 284 -6.03 -15.31 -4.25
CA LYS A 284 -4.86 -15.28 -3.34
C LYS A 284 -5.26 -15.40 -1.87
N TYR A 285 -6.50 -15.05 -1.51
CA TYR A 285 -7.04 -15.14 -0.15
C TYR A 285 -8.20 -16.14 -0.05
N ASN A 286 -8.97 -16.28 -1.12
CA ASN A 286 -10.22 -17.05 -1.16
C ASN A 286 -10.09 -18.30 -2.04
N PHE A 287 -9.13 -19.18 -1.74
CA PHE A 287 -9.12 -20.52 -2.34
C PHE A 287 -10.15 -21.41 -1.63
N ASP A 288 -11.02 -22.05 -2.43
CA ASP A 288 -11.94 -23.08 -1.96
C ASP A 288 -11.15 -24.20 -1.25
N PHE A 289 -11.65 -24.61 -0.08
CA PHE A 289 -11.25 -25.83 0.60
C PHE A 289 -12.03 -27.02 0.05
#